data_AF-A0A0I9XXU1-F1
#
_entry.id   AF-A0A0I9XXU1-F1
#
_cell.length_a   1.000
_cell.length_b   1.000
_cell.length_c   1.000
_cell.angle_alpha   90.00
_cell.angle_beta   90.00
_cell.angle_gamma   90.00
#
_symmetry.space_group_name_H-M   'P 1'
#
loop_
_entity.id
_entity.type
_entity.pdbx_description
1 polymer ?
#
loop_
_entity_poly.entity_id
_entity_poly.type
_entity_poly.pdbx_seq_one_letter_code
_entity_poly.pdbx_strand_id
1 'polypeptide(L)'
;MESSGRNMSIGTKTEISASNFEADAESVRTNPSFRIYRLIDSARLGLTVLGLAAGLTILGVSADSLAVFHATYVPEDWLLQLWPANFDVRPTVALVVGSALVIVANLVSLIAGKIPTARRNATVRAAITFVPPAIALIAATIAMSFFYRVNASTTNDSLQSWTCRWKDVTMNVQPHFGTLCKQSRAGVALSVMLVPVEAIILGLAAYQFTLEKRFDLGARGPSRRKAGSPALS
;
A
#
# COMPACT_ATOMS: atom_id res chain seq x y z
N MET A 1 48.24 54.41 -36.77
CA MET A 1 46.82 54.02 -36.66
C MET A 1 46.70 52.67 -37.34
N GLU A 2 46.76 51.59 -36.53
CA GLU A 2 45.59 50.73 -36.20
C GLU A 2 45.28 49.79 -37.39
N SER A 3 45.14 48.47 -37.29
CA SER A 3 44.81 47.59 -36.16
C SER A 3 45.17 46.14 -36.51
N SER A 4 45.37 45.38 -35.44
CA SER A 4 45.58 43.93 -35.33
C SER A 4 44.29 43.15 -35.57
N GLY A 5 44.39 41.88 -36.04
CA GLY A 5 43.29 40.91 -35.94
C GLY A 5 43.38 39.75 -36.93
N ARG A 6 44.09 38.67 -36.59
CA ARG A 6 43.55 37.39 -36.07
C ARG A 6 42.78 36.52 -37.09
N ASN A 7 43.45 35.47 -37.53
CA ASN A 7 42.83 34.19 -37.87
C ASN A 7 42.09 33.65 -36.64
N MET A 8 40.82 33.23 -36.76
CA MET A 8 40.26 32.17 -35.90
C MET A 8 38.98 31.54 -36.48
N SER A 9 39.11 30.26 -36.84
CA SER A 9 38.17 29.15 -36.68
C SER A 9 36.67 29.37 -36.93
N ILE A 10 36.17 28.82 -38.04
CA ILE A 10 34.81 28.27 -38.12
C ILE A 10 34.96 26.76 -37.95
N GLY A 11 34.79 26.29 -36.72
CA GLY A 11 34.86 24.88 -36.36
C GLY A 11 33.81 24.55 -35.30
N THR A 12 32.91 23.65 -35.68
CA THR A 12 32.12 22.74 -34.84
C THR A 12 31.12 23.34 -33.84
N LYS A 13 29.87 23.51 -34.30
CA LYS A 13 28.69 23.69 -33.43
C LYS A 13 27.61 22.66 -33.75
N THR A 14 27.97 21.37 -33.82
CA THR A 14 27.02 20.26 -33.98
C THR A 14 27.47 18.94 -33.34
N GLU A 15 28.53 18.93 -32.53
CA GLU A 15 29.02 17.72 -31.82
C GLU A 15 28.68 17.68 -30.32
N ILE A 16 27.70 18.46 -29.87
CA ILE A 16 27.21 18.41 -28.49
C ILE A 16 25.72 18.08 -28.49
N SER A 17 25.37 16.82 -28.78
CA SER A 17 24.04 16.32 -28.39
C SER A 17 23.89 14.80 -28.45
N ALA A 18 24.77 14.08 -29.16
CA ALA A 18 24.71 12.62 -29.20
C ALA A 18 25.44 11.95 -28.01
N SER A 19 26.60 12.48 -27.58
CA SER A 19 27.41 11.79 -26.56
C SER A 19 26.82 11.86 -25.15
N ASN A 20 26.06 12.91 -24.80
CA ASN A 20 25.38 12.98 -23.50
C ASN A 20 24.16 12.06 -23.45
N PHE A 21 23.48 11.86 -24.58
CA PHE A 21 22.38 10.91 -24.68
C PHE A 21 22.88 9.46 -24.70
N GLU A 22 24.02 9.20 -25.36
CA GLU A 22 24.65 7.88 -25.39
C GLU A 22 25.31 7.53 -24.04
N ALA A 23 25.89 8.51 -23.33
CA ALA A 23 26.39 8.34 -21.97
C ALA A 23 25.26 8.15 -20.94
N ASP A 24 24.10 8.80 -21.11
CA ASP A 24 22.90 8.51 -20.30
C ASP A 24 22.33 7.13 -20.63
N ALA A 25 22.30 6.73 -21.90
CA ALA A 25 21.82 5.41 -22.32
C ALA A 25 22.74 4.27 -21.83
N GLU A 26 24.06 4.47 -21.86
CA GLU A 26 25.07 3.50 -21.40
C GLU A 26 25.12 3.41 -19.86
N SER A 27 24.97 4.54 -19.15
CA SER A 27 24.92 4.58 -17.68
C SER A 27 23.62 4.01 -17.10
N VAL A 28 22.50 4.12 -17.82
CA VAL A 28 21.25 3.40 -17.52
C VAL A 28 21.40 1.89 -17.72
N ARG A 29 22.27 1.46 -18.65
CA ARG A 29 22.45 0.03 -18.98
C ARG A 29 23.33 -0.71 -17.98
N THR A 30 24.27 -0.02 -17.32
CA THR A 30 25.29 -0.62 -16.45
C THR A 30 25.09 -0.40 -14.95
N ASN A 31 24.15 0.44 -14.49
CA ASN A 31 23.98 0.66 -13.06
C ASN A 31 22.93 -0.30 -12.42
N PRO A 32 23.34 -1.35 -11.68
CA PRO A 32 22.42 -2.33 -11.09
C PRO A 32 21.44 -1.69 -10.10
N SER A 33 21.80 -0.57 -9.48
CA SER A 33 20.96 0.13 -8.50
C SER A 33 19.68 0.68 -9.12
N PHE A 34 19.72 1.24 -10.34
CA PHE A 34 18.53 1.80 -10.99
C PHE A 34 17.48 0.72 -11.32
N ARG A 35 17.93 -0.47 -11.74
CA ARG A 35 17.05 -1.62 -11.99
C ARG A 35 16.37 -2.09 -10.71
N ILE A 36 17.12 -2.17 -9.62
CA ILE A 36 16.59 -2.54 -8.30
C ILE A 36 15.53 -1.54 -7.84
N TYR A 37 15.77 -0.23 -7.99
CA TYR A 37 14.77 0.79 -7.65
C TYR A 37 13.46 0.63 -8.41
N ARG A 38 13.52 0.42 -9.74
CA ARG A 38 12.31 0.21 -10.57
C ARG A 38 11.59 -1.09 -10.21
N LEU A 39 12.33 -2.14 -9.88
CA LEU A 39 11.74 -3.40 -9.40
C LEU A 39 11.01 -3.20 -8.07
N ILE A 40 11.62 -2.48 -7.11
CA ILE A 40 10.97 -2.22 -5.81
C ILE A 40 9.75 -1.32 -5.98
N ASP A 41 9.83 -0.29 -6.82
CA ASP A 41 8.72 0.64 -7.07
C ASP A 41 7.54 -0.07 -7.74
N SER A 42 7.80 -0.88 -8.76
CA SER A 42 6.78 -1.70 -9.41
C SER A 42 6.18 -2.76 -8.49
N ALA A 43 7.00 -3.43 -7.67
CA ALA A 43 6.52 -4.38 -6.67
C ALA A 43 5.62 -3.69 -5.65
N ARG A 44 6.04 -2.53 -5.13
CA ARG A 44 5.26 -1.74 -4.18
C ARG A 44 3.93 -1.29 -4.78
N LEU A 45 3.92 -0.82 -6.02
CA LEU A 45 2.70 -0.42 -6.72
C LEU A 45 1.77 -1.61 -6.94
N GLY A 46 2.30 -2.76 -7.38
CA GLY A 46 1.54 -3.99 -7.55
C GLY A 46 0.92 -4.49 -6.25
N LEU A 47 1.69 -4.51 -5.16
CA LEU A 47 1.20 -4.86 -3.83
C LEU A 47 0.12 -3.89 -3.32
N THR A 48 0.27 -2.58 -3.58
CA THR A 48 -0.72 -1.56 -3.20
C THR A 48 -2.04 -1.78 -3.93
N VAL A 49 -2.00 -2.11 -5.23
CA VAL A 49 -3.19 -2.45 -6.02
C VAL A 49 -3.83 -3.75 -5.52
N LEU A 50 -3.02 -4.76 -5.20
CA LEU A 50 -3.50 -6.01 -4.62
C LEU A 50 -4.18 -5.77 -3.25
N GLY A 51 -3.58 -4.96 -2.39
CA GLY A 51 -4.13 -4.56 -1.10
C GLY A 51 -5.46 -3.79 -1.24
N LEU A 52 -5.55 -2.89 -2.22
CA LEU A 52 -6.79 -2.17 -2.55
C LEU A 52 -7.90 -3.14 -3.00
N ALA A 53 -7.59 -4.05 -3.91
CA ALA A 53 -8.54 -5.04 -4.40
C ALA A 53 -9.03 -5.97 -3.26
N ALA A 54 -8.10 -6.47 -2.44
CA ALA A 54 -8.42 -7.25 -1.26
C ALA A 54 -9.31 -6.47 -0.28
N GLY A 55 -8.95 -5.21 0.03
CA GLY A 55 -9.76 -4.32 0.87
C GLY A 55 -11.18 -4.16 0.37
N LEU A 56 -11.37 -3.90 -0.94
CA LEU A 56 -12.71 -3.79 -1.55
C LEU A 56 -13.52 -5.07 -1.43
N THR A 57 -12.90 -6.23 -1.67
CA THR A 57 -13.59 -7.52 -1.52
C THR A 57 -13.98 -7.80 -0.07
N ILE A 58 -13.11 -7.52 0.90
CA ILE A 58 -13.40 -7.68 2.33
C ILE A 58 -14.56 -6.76 2.74
N LEU A 59 -14.50 -5.49 2.34
CA LEU A 59 -15.57 -4.53 2.61
C LEU A 59 -16.89 -5.00 2.03
N GLY A 60 -16.89 -5.44 0.77
CA GLY A 60 -18.10 -5.94 0.09
C GLY A 60 -18.74 -7.12 0.81
N VAL A 61 -17.97 -8.18 1.10
CA VAL A 61 -18.52 -9.39 1.75
C VAL A 61 -18.96 -9.14 3.19
N SER A 62 -18.24 -8.30 3.92
CA SER A 62 -18.57 -7.99 5.32
C SER A 62 -19.76 -7.03 5.43
N ALA A 63 -19.87 -6.04 4.53
CA ALA A 63 -21.01 -5.13 4.45
C ALA A 63 -22.29 -5.86 4.01
N ASP A 64 -22.21 -6.76 3.02
CA ASP A 64 -23.35 -7.60 2.60
C ASP A 64 -23.86 -8.46 3.76
N SER A 65 -22.95 -9.14 4.46
CA SER A 65 -23.30 -9.95 5.63
C SER A 65 -23.98 -9.13 6.74
N LEU A 66 -23.48 -7.91 7.00
CA LEU A 66 -24.04 -7.02 8.01
C LEU A 66 -25.41 -6.45 7.57
N ALA A 67 -25.58 -6.14 6.29
CA ALA A 67 -26.84 -5.68 5.72
C ALA A 67 -27.93 -6.77 5.84
N VAL A 68 -27.60 -8.02 5.52
CA VAL A 68 -28.51 -9.16 5.67
C VAL A 68 -28.87 -9.39 7.14
N PHE A 69 -27.90 -9.27 8.05
CA PHE A 69 -28.17 -9.34 9.49
C PHE A 69 -29.17 -8.27 9.91
N HIS A 70 -28.95 -6.99 9.59
CA HIS A 70 -29.88 -5.92 9.96
C HIS A 70 -31.26 -6.05 9.30
N ALA A 71 -31.34 -6.59 8.08
CA ALA A 71 -32.61 -6.79 7.39
C ALA A 71 -33.44 -7.96 7.95
N THR A 72 -32.79 -8.95 8.56
CA THR A 72 -33.43 -10.19 9.06
C THR A 72 -33.41 -10.29 10.58
N TYR A 73 -32.83 -9.31 11.27
CA TYR A 73 -32.83 -9.23 12.72
C TYR A 73 -34.21 -8.85 13.22
N VAL A 74 -34.75 -9.67 14.12
CA VAL A 74 -36.01 -9.41 14.82
C VAL A 74 -35.70 -9.38 16.31
N PRO A 75 -36.11 -8.33 17.04
CA PRO A 75 -35.85 -8.24 18.48
C PRO A 75 -36.54 -9.33 19.29
N GLU A 76 -36.12 -9.51 20.53
CA GLU A 76 -36.51 -10.66 21.37
C GLU A 76 -38.00 -10.72 21.71
N ASP A 77 -38.70 -9.58 21.64
CA ASP A 77 -40.13 -9.46 21.91
C ASP A 77 -41.00 -10.30 20.94
N TRP A 78 -40.42 -10.70 19.81
CA TRP A 78 -41.04 -11.57 18.84
C TRP A 78 -40.41 -12.97 18.92
N LEU A 79 -41.23 -14.00 19.14
CA LEU A 79 -40.84 -15.42 19.30
C LEU A 79 -40.23 -16.08 18.02
N LEU A 80 -39.82 -15.30 17.02
CA LEU A 80 -39.21 -15.75 15.77
C LEU A 80 -37.75 -15.27 15.65
N GLN A 81 -36.94 -15.52 16.67
CA GLN A 81 -35.52 -15.16 16.66
C GLN A 81 -34.75 -16.06 15.70
N LEU A 82 -34.40 -15.53 14.53
CA LEU A 82 -33.53 -16.21 13.57
C LEU A 82 -32.04 -16.15 13.97
N TRP A 83 -31.69 -15.15 14.78
CA TRP A 83 -30.35 -14.88 15.27
C TRP A 83 -30.32 -15.02 16.81
N PRO A 84 -29.19 -15.42 17.41
CA PRO A 84 -29.07 -15.52 18.87
C PRO A 84 -29.26 -14.17 19.57
N ALA A 85 -29.81 -14.20 20.79
CA ALA A 85 -29.89 -13.06 21.71
C ALA A 85 -28.52 -12.37 21.94
N ASN A 86 -27.49 -13.17 22.26
CA ASN A 86 -26.13 -12.70 22.56
C ASN A 86 -25.23 -12.77 21.32
N PHE A 87 -25.53 -11.96 20.31
CA PHE A 87 -24.82 -11.98 19.04
C PHE A 87 -23.71 -10.93 18.95
N ASP A 88 -22.47 -11.38 18.74
CA ASP A 88 -21.31 -10.49 18.64
C ASP A 88 -21.06 -10.04 17.20
N VAL A 89 -21.59 -8.86 16.84
CA VAL A 89 -21.37 -8.21 15.52
C VAL A 89 -20.03 -7.46 15.41
N ARG A 90 -19.37 -7.23 16.55
CA ARG A 90 -18.13 -6.45 16.66
C ARG A 90 -17.01 -6.91 15.69
N PRO A 91 -16.78 -8.23 15.46
CA PRO A 91 -15.78 -8.70 14.50
C PRO A 91 -16.06 -8.27 13.07
N THR A 92 -17.32 -8.37 12.64
CA THR A 92 -17.75 -7.97 11.30
C THR A 92 -17.63 -6.47 11.12
N VAL A 93 -18.03 -5.69 12.12
CA VAL A 93 -17.87 -4.22 12.11
C VAL A 93 -16.39 -3.83 12.04
N ALA A 94 -15.51 -4.52 12.78
CA ALA A 94 -14.07 -4.29 12.72
C ALA A 94 -13.49 -4.58 11.32
N LEU A 95 -13.98 -5.62 10.62
CA LEU A 95 -13.61 -5.91 9.23
C LEU A 95 -14.09 -4.81 8.28
N VAL A 96 -15.33 -4.32 8.43
CA VAL A 96 -15.87 -3.22 7.61
C VAL A 96 -15.04 -1.95 7.80
N VAL A 97 -14.82 -1.52 9.04
CA VAL A 97 -14.06 -0.29 9.34
C VAL A 97 -12.59 -0.45 8.92
N GLY A 98 -11.96 -1.58 9.25
CA GLY A 98 -10.57 -1.84 8.90
C GLY A 98 -10.33 -1.88 7.40
N SER A 99 -11.18 -2.57 6.64
CA SER A 99 -11.09 -2.60 5.17
C SER A 99 -11.34 -1.23 4.53
N ALA A 100 -12.28 -0.43 5.05
CA ALA A 100 -12.48 0.95 4.60
C ALA A 100 -11.22 1.81 4.79
N LEU A 101 -10.56 1.72 5.95
CA LEU A 101 -9.30 2.44 6.20
C LEU A 101 -8.18 1.99 5.27
N VAL A 102 -8.06 0.68 5.01
CA VAL A 102 -7.06 0.15 4.07
C VAL A 102 -7.32 0.65 2.64
N ILE A 103 -8.58 0.66 2.20
CA ILE A 103 -8.97 1.18 0.87
C ILE A 103 -8.54 2.65 0.74
N VAL A 104 -8.88 3.48 1.72
CA VAL A 104 -8.53 4.90 1.72
C VAL A 104 -7.01 5.09 1.70
N ALA A 105 -6.28 4.37 2.55
CA ALA A 105 -4.83 4.45 2.63
C ALA A 105 -4.13 4.01 1.33
N ASN A 106 -4.56 2.91 0.71
CA ASN A 106 -4.02 2.44 -0.55
C ASN A 106 -4.37 3.38 -1.71
N LEU A 107 -5.57 3.96 -1.72
CA LEU A 107 -5.96 4.95 -2.71
C LEU A 107 -5.12 6.23 -2.59
N VAL A 108 -4.91 6.73 -1.38
CA VAL A 108 -4.02 7.86 -1.11
C VAL A 108 -2.60 7.57 -1.60
N SER A 109 -2.07 6.37 -1.35
CA SER A 109 -0.74 5.95 -1.82
C SER A 109 -0.63 6.01 -3.35
N LEU A 110 -1.65 5.52 -4.07
CA LEU A 110 -1.67 5.51 -5.53
C LEU A 110 -1.81 6.91 -6.13
N ILE A 111 -2.68 7.76 -5.56
CA ILE A 111 -2.91 9.12 -6.04
C ILE A 111 -1.68 9.98 -5.78
N ALA A 112 -1.12 9.91 -4.57
CA ALA A 112 -0.02 10.79 -4.19
C ALA A 112 1.28 10.51 -4.98
N GLY A 113 1.46 9.29 -5.49
CA GLY A 113 2.54 8.96 -6.44
C GLY A 113 2.46 9.73 -7.76
N LYS A 114 1.27 10.21 -8.15
CA LYS A 114 1.01 10.95 -9.39
C LYS A 114 1.14 12.47 -9.25
N ILE A 115 1.23 13.00 -8.03
CA ILE A 115 1.26 14.45 -7.78
C ILE A 115 2.73 14.94 -7.79
N PRO A 116 3.20 15.65 -8.83
CA PRO A 116 4.58 16.12 -8.91
C PRO A 116 4.91 17.15 -7.82
N THR A 117 3.93 17.96 -7.42
CA THR A 117 4.05 19.00 -6.39
C THR A 117 4.40 18.44 -5.01
N ALA A 118 3.92 17.22 -4.70
CA ALA A 118 4.20 16.54 -3.44
C ALA A 118 5.67 16.06 -3.32
N ARG A 119 6.40 15.95 -4.46
CA ARG A 119 7.79 15.48 -4.48
C ARG A 119 8.81 16.55 -4.10
N ARG A 120 8.43 17.84 -4.10
CA ARG A 120 9.35 18.98 -3.90
C ARG A 120 9.85 19.09 -2.46
N ASN A 121 9.02 18.76 -1.48
CA ASN A 121 9.37 18.81 -0.06
C ASN A 121 9.71 17.40 0.44
N ALA A 122 10.96 17.18 0.89
CA ALA A 122 11.43 15.87 1.34
C ALA A 122 10.58 15.30 2.49
N THR A 123 10.14 16.15 3.42
CA THR A 123 9.25 15.78 4.54
C THR A 123 7.88 15.33 4.06
N VAL A 124 7.30 16.03 3.08
CA VAL A 124 5.99 15.68 2.50
C VAL A 124 6.10 14.38 1.71
N ARG A 125 7.18 14.21 0.94
CA ARG A 125 7.47 12.96 0.20
C ARG A 125 7.61 11.77 1.14
N ALA A 126 8.33 11.93 2.25
CA ALA A 126 8.46 10.90 3.27
C ALA A 126 7.09 10.59 3.92
N ALA A 127 6.33 11.61 4.33
CA ALA A 127 5.01 11.40 4.94
C ALA A 127 4.06 10.64 4.02
N ILE A 128 3.96 11.04 2.75
CA ILE A 128 3.13 10.37 1.75
C ILE A 128 3.58 8.92 1.48
N THR A 129 4.86 8.65 1.64
CA THR A 129 5.43 7.32 1.41
C THR A 129 5.17 6.37 2.57
N PHE A 130 5.24 6.84 3.81
CA PHE A 130 5.19 5.99 5.00
C PHE A 130 3.85 5.98 5.72
N VAL A 131 3.15 7.11 5.76
CA VAL A 131 1.92 7.25 6.57
C VAL A 131 0.81 6.35 6.06
N PRO A 132 0.47 6.33 4.76
CA PRO A 132 -0.63 5.48 4.31
C PRO A 132 -0.43 3.98 4.57
N PRO A 133 0.71 3.33 4.19
CA PRO A 133 0.88 1.90 4.48
C PRO A 133 0.98 1.61 5.99
N ALA A 134 1.44 2.55 6.81
CA ALA A 134 1.39 2.41 8.26
C ALA A 134 -0.05 2.39 8.79
N ILE A 135 -0.91 3.30 8.32
CA ILE A 135 -2.34 3.33 8.67
C ILE A 135 -3.02 2.03 8.21
N ALA A 136 -2.76 1.59 6.98
CA ALA A 136 -3.32 0.35 6.44
C ALA A 136 -2.90 -0.87 7.27
N LEU A 137 -1.62 -0.97 7.65
CA LEU A 137 -1.11 -2.05 8.50
C LEU A 137 -1.76 -2.03 9.89
N ILE A 138 -1.89 -0.87 10.53
CA ILE A 138 -2.54 -0.73 11.84
C ILE A 138 -4.02 -1.13 11.73
N ALA A 139 -4.73 -0.66 10.71
CA ALA A 139 -6.13 -1.02 10.49
C ALA A 139 -6.31 -2.53 10.26
N ALA A 140 -5.48 -3.14 9.41
CA ALA A 140 -5.52 -4.56 9.12
C ALA A 140 -5.21 -5.42 10.36
N THR A 141 -4.21 -5.02 11.15
CA THR A 141 -3.85 -5.74 12.39
C THR A 141 -4.93 -5.63 13.46
N ILE A 142 -5.56 -4.46 13.62
CA ILE A 142 -6.69 -4.29 14.54
C ILE A 142 -7.87 -5.16 14.10
N ALA A 143 -8.27 -5.09 12.82
CA ALA A 143 -9.38 -5.89 12.30
C ALA A 143 -9.15 -7.40 12.49
N MET A 144 -7.95 -7.87 12.15
CA MET A 144 -7.50 -9.24 12.36
C MET A 144 -7.54 -9.65 13.85
N SER A 145 -7.01 -8.81 14.74
CA SER A 145 -6.94 -9.09 16.18
C SER A 145 -8.31 -9.18 16.82
N PHE A 146 -9.22 -8.26 16.47
CA PHE A 146 -10.61 -8.30 16.94
C PHE A 146 -11.32 -9.56 16.46
N PHE A 147 -11.13 -9.95 15.20
CA PHE A 147 -11.73 -11.15 14.66
C PHE A 147 -11.29 -12.40 15.42
N TYR A 148 -9.97 -12.61 15.59
CA TYR A 148 -9.46 -13.80 16.28
C TYR A 148 -9.75 -13.80 17.77
N ARG A 149 -9.73 -12.64 18.44
CA ARG A 149 -10.02 -12.57 19.88
C ARG A 149 -11.47 -12.89 20.19
N VAL A 150 -12.41 -12.39 19.38
CA VAL A 150 -13.84 -12.64 19.59
C VAL A 150 -14.22 -14.03 19.09
N ASN A 151 -13.65 -14.50 17.97
CA ASN A 151 -13.88 -15.85 17.48
C ASN A 151 -13.28 -16.94 18.39
N ALA A 152 -12.31 -16.61 19.24
CA ALA A 152 -11.80 -17.51 20.28
C ALA A 152 -12.72 -17.60 21.50
N SER A 153 -13.72 -16.71 21.62
CA SER A 153 -14.69 -16.78 22.71
C SER A 153 -15.64 -17.95 22.49
N THR A 154 -15.80 -18.78 23.52
CA THR A 154 -16.71 -19.94 23.53
C THR A 154 -18.11 -19.59 24.01
N THR A 155 -18.33 -18.35 24.46
CA THR A 155 -19.59 -17.94 25.12
C THR A 155 -20.57 -17.25 24.18
N ASN A 156 -20.09 -16.57 23.13
CA ASN A 156 -20.94 -15.80 22.22
C ASN A 156 -20.75 -16.26 20.77
N ASP A 157 -21.85 -16.46 20.05
CA ASP A 157 -21.81 -16.75 18.63
C ASP A 157 -21.57 -15.45 17.83
N SER A 158 -20.65 -15.53 16.86
CA SER A 158 -20.39 -14.46 15.89
C SER A 158 -21.14 -14.71 14.59
N LEU A 159 -21.20 -13.69 13.73
CA LEU A 159 -21.82 -13.79 12.40
C LEU A 159 -21.23 -14.93 11.56
N GLN A 160 -19.92 -15.17 11.66
CA GLN A 160 -19.29 -16.29 10.97
C GLN A 160 -19.62 -17.65 11.61
N SER A 161 -19.50 -17.79 12.94
CA SER A 161 -19.71 -19.09 13.59
C SER A 161 -21.17 -19.55 13.42
N TRP A 162 -22.12 -18.61 13.54
CA TRP A 162 -23.54 -18.89 13.36
C TRP A 162 -23.89 -19.28 11.92
N THR A 163 -23.53 -18.44 10.95
CA THR A 163 -23.83 -18.73 9.54
C THR A 163 -23.18 -20.02 9.05
N CYS A 164 -21.99 -20.35 9.55
CA CYS A 164 -21.34 -21.62 9.23
C CYS A 164 -21.93 -22.83 9.96
N ARG A 165 -22.47 -22.67 11.18
CA ARG A 165 -23.19 -23.74 11.89
C ARG A 165 -24.45 -24.16 11.14
N TRP A 166 -25.15 -23.19 10.55
CA TRP A 166 -26.40 -23.40 9.81
C TRP A 166 -26.22 -23.46 8.29
N LYS A 167 -24.99 -23.67 7.80
CA LYS A 167 -24.67 -23.63 6.35
C LYS A 167 -25.47 -24.62 5.49
N ASP A 168 -25.90 -25.73 6.09
CA ASP A 168 -26.61 -26.81 5.41
C ASP A 168 -28.13 -26.60 5.41
N VAL A 169 -28.64 -25.59 6.12
CA VAL A 169 -30.05 -25.20 6.07
C VAL A 169 -30.30 -24.38 4.81
N THR A 170 -31.01 -24.99 3.86
CA THR A 170 -31.44 -24.34 2.62
C THR A 170 -32.62 -23.41 2.90
N MET A 171 -32.41 -22.10 2.77
CA MET A 171 -33.47 -21.10 2.83
C MET A 171 -33.83 -20.63 1.41
N ASN A 172 -35.12 -20.53 1.11
CA ASN A 172 -35.63 -19.97 -0.16
C ASN A 172 -35.72 -18.44 -0.14
N VAL A 173 -35.55 -17.84 1.03
CA VAL A 173 -35.54 -16.39 1.27
C VAL A 173 -34.28 -16.05 2.07
N GLN A 174 -33.83 -14.79 2.05
CA GLN A 174 -32.70 -14.40 2.90
C GLN A 174 -33.02 -14.67 4.38
N PRO A 175 -32.03 -15.08 5.18
CA PRO A 175 -30.60 -15.20 4.88
C PRO A 175 -30.18 -16.56 4.29
N HIS A 176 -29.34 -16.54 3.25
CA HIS A 176 -28.73 -17.75 2.68
C HIS A 176 -27.45 -18.12 3.46
N PHE A 177 -27.59 -18.88 4.54
CA PHE A 177 -26.49 -19.21 5.48
C PHE A 177 -25.25 -19.81 4.81
N GLY A 178 -25.43 -20.73 3.86
CA GLY A 178 -24.30 -21.34 3.14
C GLY A 178 -23.47 -20.34 2.33
N THR A 179 -24.12 -19.35 1.71
CA THR A 179 -23.44 -18.28 0.96
C THR A 179 -22.72 -17.32 1.90
N LEU A 180 -23.40 -16.89 2.97
CA LEU A 180 -22.84 -16.00 4.00
C LEU A 180 -21.61 -16.63 4.67
N CYS A 181 -21.64 -17.93 4.99
CA CYS A 181 -20.49 -18.63 5.56
C CYS A 181 -19.26 -18.62 4.62
N LYS A 182 -19.48 -18.82 3.31
CA LYS A 182 -18.38 -18.78 2.32
C LYS A 182 -17.82 -17.37 2.18
N GLN A 183 -18.70 -16.37 2.09
CA GLN A 183 -18.34 -14.96 2.01
C GLN A 183 -17.54 -14.50 3.23
N SER A 184 -18.01 -14.82 4.45
CA SER A 184 -17.34 -14.45 5.69
C SER A 184 -15.96 -15.11 5.80
N ARG A 185 -15.86 -16.41 5.46
CA ARG A 185 -14.58 -17.13 5.45
C ARG A 185 -13.58 -16.54 4.45
N ALA A 186 -14.06 -16.13 3.28
CA ALA A 186 -13.24 -15.44 2.28
C ALA A 186 -12.76 -14.07 2.79
N GLY A 187 -13.64 -13.27 3.39
CA GLY A 187 -13.29 -11.97 3.98
C GLY A 187 -12.22 -12.08 5.06
N VAL A 188 -12.33 -13.07 5.94
CA VAL A 188 -11.32 -13.31 6.98
C VAL A 188 -10.00 -13.78 6.38
N ALA A 189 -10.03 -14.73 5.45
CA ALA A 189 -8.81 -15.22 4.80
C ALA A 189 -8.04 -14.08 4.10
N LEU A 190 -8.76 -13.18 3.41
CA LEU A 190 -8.17 -12.01 2.79
C LEU A 190 -7.64 -11.01 3.82
N SER A 191 -8.36 -10.79 4.94
CA SER A 191 -7.88 -9.94 6.03
C SER A 191 -6.59 -10.47 6.66
N VAL A 192 -6.43 -11.78 6.79
CA VAL A 192 -5.20 -12.40 7.30
C VAL A 192 -4.04 -12.13 6.35
N MET A 193 -4.27 -12.27 5.04
CA MET A 193 -3.26 -12.02 4.00
C MET A 193 -2.92 -10.53 3.84
N LEU A 194 -3.83 -9.62 4.23
CA LEU A 194 -3.62 -8.18 4.12
C LEU A 194 -2.50 -7.70 5.05
N VAL A 195 -2.38 -8.28 6.26
CA VAL A 195 -1.35 -7.90 7.25
C VAL A 195 0.08 -8.05 6.70
N PRO A 196 0.52 -9.22 6.19
CA PRO A 196 1.86 -9.35 5.61
C PRO A 196 2.02 -8.51 4.33
N VAL A 197 0.97 -8.34 3.53
CA VAL A 197 1.02 -7.48 2.33
C VAL A 197 1.35 -6.03 2.70
N GLU A 198 0.62 -5.44 3.65
CA GLU A 198 0.86 -4.07 4.11
C GLU A 198 2.23 -3.91 4.80
N ALA A 199 2.66 -4.94 5.55
CA ALA A 199 3.99 -4.97 6.15
C ALA A 199 5.11 -4.96 5.09
N ILE A 200 4.95 -5.73 4.00
CA ILE A 200 5.89 -5.75 2.89
C ILE A 200 5.89 -4.39 2.18
N ILE A 201 4.72 -3.77 1.92
CA ILE A 201 4.64 -2.44 1.30
C ILE A 201 5.43 -1.41 2.12
N LEU A 202 5.25 -1.39 3.44
CA LEU A 202 5.97 -0.51 4.35
C LEU A 202 7.48 -0.81 4.38
N GLY A 203 7.85 -2.10 4.38
CA GLY A 203 9.24 -2.54 4.33
C GLY A 203 9.96 -2.12 3.05
N LEU A 204 9.30 -2.27 1.89
CA LEU A 204 9.83 -1.83 0.60
C LEU A 204 10.03 -0.31 0.56
N ALA A 205 9.09 0.46 1.13
CA ALA A 205 9.22 1.91 1.26
C ALA A 205 10.42 2.31 2.15
N ALA A 206 10.62 1.62 3.28
CA ALA A 206 11.74 1.87 4.18
C ALA A 206 13.09 1.50 3.54
N TYR A 207 13.11 0.42 2.77
CA TYR A 207 14.28 -0.02 2.04
C TYR A 207 14.67 0.99 0.94
N GLN A 208 13.72 1.47 0.14
CA GLN A 208 13.95 2.54 -0.85
C GLN A 208 14.55 3.78 -0.20
N PHE A 209 13.97 4.25 0.90
CA PHE A 209 14.43 5.45 1.60
C PHE A 209 15.84 5.28 2.21
N THR A 210 16.17 4.08 2.68
CA THR A 210 17.50 3.77 3.21
C THR A 210 18.56 3.75 2.10
N LEU A 211 18.21 3.23 0.93
CA LEU A 211 19.08 3.28 -0.24
C LEU A 211 19.33 4.72 -0.69
N GLU A 212 18.29 5.56 -0.78
CA GLU A 212 18.42 6.99 -1.13
C GLU A 212 19.43 7.67 -0.22
N LYS A 213 19.28 7.50 1.10
CA LYS A 213 20.21 8.07 2.09
C LYS A 213 21.64 7.56 1.93
N ARG A 214 21.84 6.28 1.61
CA ARG A 214 23.19 5.72 1.42
C ARG A 214 23.87 6.31 0.18
N PHE A 215 23.15 6.53 -0.90
CA PHE A 215 23.70 7.17 -2.09
C PHE A 215 24.01 8.66 -1.86
N ASP A 216 23.12 9.39 -1.18
CA ASP A 216 23.34 10.80 -0.81
C ASP A 216 24.57 10.98 0.09
N LEU A 217 24.78 10.08 1.05
CA LEU A 217 25.95 10.09 1.93
C LEU A 217 27.24 9.69 1.18
N GLY A 218 27.17 8.72 0.28
CA GLY A 218 28.31 8.32 -0.57
C GLY A 218 28.76 9.42 -1.53
N ALA A 219 27.81 10.19 -2.09
CA ALA A 219 28.09 11.33 -2.94
C ALA A 219 28.69 12.54 -2.19
N ARG A 220 28.48 12.63 -0.86
CA ARG A 220 29.05 13.65 0.03
C ARG A 220 30.40 13.25 0.67
N GLY A 221 31.03 12.15 0.23
CA GLY A 221 32.39 11.77 0.62
C GLY A 221 33.41 12.91 0.38
N PRO A 222 34.51 12.98 1.15
CA PRO A 222 35.24 14.22 1.42
C PRO A 222 35.67 14.90 0.12
N SER A 223 35.18 16.12 -0.09
CA SER A 223 35.64 17.01 -1.15
C SER A 223 37.17 17.09 -1.09
N ARG A 224 37.82 16.44 -2.06
CA ARG A 224 39.25 16.53 -2.34
C ARG A 224 39.63 18.01 -2.30
N ARG A 225 40.36 18.42 -1.26
CA ARG A 225 40.92 19.76 -1.11
C ARG A 225 41.54 20.14 -2.45
N LYS A 226 41.13 21.29 -2.98
CA LYS A 226 41.72 21.96 -4.15
C LYS A 226 43.24 21.77 -4.10
N ALA A 227 43.78 21.03 -5.06
CA ALA A 227 45.20 21.10 -5.37
C ALA A 227 45.48 22.55 -5.75
N GLY A 228 46.25 23.26 -4.93
CA GLY A 228 46.77 24.58 -5.28
C GLY A 228 47.61 24.42 -6.53
N SER A 229 47.27 25.19 -7.57
CA SER A 229 48.12 25.34 -8.74
C SER A 229 49.49 25.88 -8.30
N PRO A 230 50.61 25.27 -8.75
CA PRO A 230 51.91 25.90 -8.61
C PRO A 230 51.98 27.07 -9.60
N ALA A 231 52.23 28.28 -9.10
CA ALA A 231 52.67 29.39 -9.94
C ALA A 231 54.09 29.06 -10.42
N LEU A 232 54.27 29.01 -11.74
CA LEU A 232 55.60 29.02 -12.36
C LEU A 232 56.17 30.45 -12.24
N SER A 233 57.45 30.52 -11.90
CA SER A 233 58.32 31.71 -11.86
C SER A 233 58.28 32.56 -13.11
#